data_AF-A0A7W1RGT8-F1
#
_entry.id   AF-A0A7W1RGT8-F1
#
_cell.length_a   1.000
_cell.length_b   1.000
_cell.length_c   1.000
_cell.angle_alpha   90.00
_cell.angle_beta   90.00
_cell.angle_gamma   90.00
#
_symmetry.space_group_name_H-M   'P 1'
#
loop_
_entity.id
_entity.type
_entity.pdbx_description
1 polymer ?
#
loop_
_entity_poly.entity_id
_entity_poly.type
_entity_poly.pdbx_seq_one_letter_code
_entity_poly.pdbx_strand_id
1 'polypeptide(L)'
;MLTQVRTSFLHLLYPPLCLHCRESLEHQFPLFCQSCLNLLEIIDHATRCPFCFTSEINTESETCCPDCRQNPQIMRRIAAAFDYEGPASTLIKQLKYGGQPYLAEGAGAFLTAQFIRLEWPMPDYII
;
A
#
# COMPACT_ATOMS: atom_id res chain seq x y z
N MET A 1 -18.87 -0.98 35.10
CA MET A 1 -18.39 0.38 35.46
C MET A 1 -16.86 0.49 35.45
N LEU A 2 -16.10 -0.35 36.17
CA LEU A 2 -14.62 -0.30 36.19
C LEU A 2 -13.95 -0.42 34.80
N THR A 3 -14.54 -1.22 33.90
CA THR A 3 -14.04 -1.41 32.53
C THR A 3 -14.14 -0.16 31.67
N GLN A 4 -15.23 0.63 31.79
CA GLN A 4 -15.41 1.86 31.02
C GLN A 4 -14.40 2.95 31.42
N VAL A 5 -14.16 3.13 32.72
CA VAL A 5 -13.19 4.11 33.23
C VAL A 5 -11.78 3.77 32.75
N ARG A 6 -11.42 2.48 32.74
CA ARG A 6 -10.13 2.00 32.24
C ARG A 6 -9.95 2.30 30.75
N THR A 7 -10.97 2.04 29.92
CA THR A 7 -10.91 2.32 28.48
C THR A 7 -10.82 3.82 28.19
N SER A 8 -11.61 4.65 28.88
CA SER A 8 -11.55 6.11 28.74
C SER A 8 -10.19 6.69 29.12
N PHE A 9 -9.55 6.17 30.16
CA PHE A 9 -8.21 6.60 30.55
C PHE A 9 -7.14 6.18 29.52
N LEU A 10 -7.25 4.97 28.98
CA LEU A 10 -6.36 4.53 27.90
C LEU A 10 -6.51 5.38 26.63
N HIS A 11 -7.73 5.78 26.26
CA HIS A 11 -7.94 6.66 25.10
C HIS A 11 -7.39 8.08 25.31
N LEU A 12 -7.26 8.54 26.56
CA LEU A 12 -6.61 9.82 26.87
C LEU A 12 -5.10 9.77 26.62
N LEU A 13 -4.46 8.65 26.98
CA LEU A 13 -3.02 8.45 26.82
C LEU A 13 -2.64 7.98 25.41
N TYR A 14 -3.49 7.17 24.81
CA TYR A 14 -3.32 6.54 23.50
C TYR A 14 -4.58 6.77 22.67
N PRO A 15 -4.81 8.03 22.21
CA PRO A 15 -5.96 8.31 21.39
C PRO A 15 -5.89 7.49 20.09
N PRO A 16 -7.01 6.91 19.63
CA PRO A 16 -7.04 6.19 18.37
C PRO A 16 -6.97 7.22 17.25
N LEU A 17 -5.77 7.43 16.70
CA LEU A 17 -5.51 8.44 15.66
C LEU A 17 -5.13 7.77 14.34
N CYS A 18 -5.56 8.36 13.23
CA CYS A 18 -5.17 7.95 11.89
C CYS A 18 -3.65 7.98 11.73
N LEU A 19 -3.08 6.91 11.18
CA LEU A 19 -1.64 6.77 10.96
C LEU A 19 -1.08 7.89 10.05
N HIS A 20 -1.88 8.40 9.11
CA HIS A 20 -1.47 9.44 8.15
C HIS A 20 -1.80 10.86 8.63
N CYS A 21 -3.08 11.21 8.74
CA CYS A 21 -3.52 12.57 9.02
C CYS A 21 -3.68 12.91 10.51
N ARG A 22 -3.57 11.90 11.40
CA ARG A 22 -3.79 12.02 12.85
C ARG A 22 -5.17 12.46 13.29
N GLU A 23 -6.18 12.38 12.42
CA GLU A 23 -7.58 12.56 12.81
C GLU A 23 -8.05 11.46 13.76
N SER A 24 -9.00 11.76 14.64
CA SER A 24 -9.57 10.77 15.56
C SER A 24 -10.30 9.67 14.77
N LEU A 25 -10.01 8.43 15.11
CA LEU A 25 -10.64 7.27 14.50
C LEU A 25 -11.90 6.88 15.26
N GLU A 26 -12.92 6.53 14.49
CA GLU A 26 -14.05 5.77 15.01
C GLU A 26 -13.62 4.31 15.23
N HIS A 27 -14.30 3.60 16.13
CA HIS A 27 -13.89 2.23 16.52
C HIS A 27 -13.89 1.21 15.37
N GLN A 28 -14.50 1.54 14.23
CA GLN A 28 -14.57 0.72 13.03
C GLN A 28 -13.29 0.76 12.16
N PHE A 29 -12.42 1.77 12.31
CA PHE A 29 -11.21 1.89 11.50
C PHE A 29 -9.96 1.87 12.38
N PRO A 30 -9.20 0.76 12.43
CA PRO A 30 -8.10 0.62 13.39
C PRO A 30 -6.82 1.38 13.02
N LEU A 31 -6.63 1.79 11.76
CA LEU A 31 -5.35 2.34 11.26
C LEU A 31 -5.46 3.67 10.51
N PHE A 32 -6.47 3.83 9.65
CA PHE A 32 -6.66 5.01 8.82
C PHE A 32 -8.10 5.50 8.91
N CYS A 33 -8.32 6.81 8.91
CA CYS A 33 -9.69 7.32 8.76
C CYS A 33 -10.22 7.01 7.37
N GLN A 34 -11.54 7.07 7.17
CA GLN A 34 -12.18 6.75 5.89
C GLN A 34 -11.56 7.52 4.71
N SER A 35 -11.29 8.82 4.90
CA SER A 35 -10.66 9.65 3.86
C SER A 35 -9.27 9.16 3.47
N CYS A 36 -8.46 8.74 4.43
CA CYS A 36 -7.13 8.18 4.14
C CYS A 36 -7.22 6.77 3.55
N LEU A 37 -8.20 5.96 3.95
CA LEU A 37 -8.45 4.65 3.35
C LEU A 37 -8.83 4.78 1.87
N ASN A 38 -9.68 5.75 1.53
CA ASN A 38 -10.08 5.98 0.14
C ASN A 38 -8.92 6.40 -0.77
N LEU A 39 -7.81 6.91 -0.21
CA LEU A 39 -6.60 7.25 -0.95
C LEU A 39 -5.63 6.06 -1.08
N LEU A 40 -5.89 4.93 -0.40
CA LEU A 40 -5.16 3.68 -0.59
C LEU A 40 -5.77 2.88 -1.74
N GLU A 41 -5.81 3.50 -2.92
CA GLU A 41 -6.28 2.84 -4.13
C GLU A 41 -5.15 2.05 -4.78
N ILE A 42 -5.41 0.77 -5.04
CA ILE A 42 -4.43 -0.10 -5.69
C ILE A 42 -4.26 0.32 -7.14
N ILE A 43 -3.01 0.54 -7.58
CA ILE A 43 -2.66 0.93 -8.95
C ILE A 43 -3.36 0.04 -9.97
N ASP A 44 -4.03 0.65 -10.94
CA ASP A 44 -4.50 -0.05 -12.13
C ASP A 44 -3.31 -0.45 -13.01
N HIS A 45 -3.01 -1.75 -13.04
CA HIS A 45 -1.88 -2.29 -13.78
C HIS A 45 -1.99 -2.09 -15.30
N ALA A 46 -3.20 -1.91 -15.84
CA ALA A 46 -3.39 -1.62 -17.27
C ALA A 46 -2.77 -0.29 -17.69
N THR A 47 -2.61 0.64 -16.75
CA THR A 47 -1.98 1.95 -16.94
C THR A 47 -0.46 1.94 -16.71
N ARG A 48 0.15 0.77 -16.53
CA ARG A 48 1.56 0.60 -16.19
C ARG A 48 2.28 -0.27 -17.21
N CYS A 49 3.57 -0.04 -17.37
CA CYS A 49 4.42 -0.92 -18.15
C CYS A 49 4.46 -2.33 -17.49
N PRO A 50 4.21 -3.42 -18.22
CA PRO A 50 4.14 -4.78 -17.67
C PRO A 50 5.50 -5.31 -17.19
N PHE A 51 6.60 -4.64 -17.55
CA PHE A 51 7.95 -5.06 -17.20
C PHE A 51 8.51 -4.32 -15.98
N CYS A 52 8.47 -2.98 -15.98
CA CYS A 52 9.04 -2.14 -14.92
C CYS A 52 8.01 -1.42 -14.05
N PHE A 53 6.72 -1.53 -14.39
CA PHE A 53 5.62 -0.89 -13.68
C PHE A 53 5.60 0.64 -13.69
N THR A 54 6.37 1.30 -14.57
CA THR A 54 6.28 2.76 -14.74
C THR A 54 4.95 3.18 -15.35
N SER A 55 4.48 4.37 -15.01
CA SER A 55 3.32 5.03 -15.63
C SER A 55 3.66 5.74 -16.95
N GLU A 56 4.94 5.86 -17.29
CA GLU A 56 5.42 6.50 -18.52
C GLU A 56 5.29 5.58 -19.74
N ILE A 57 4.05 5.23 -20.08
CA ILE A 57 3.70 4.52 -21.31
C ILE A 57 3.24 5.54 -22.37
N ASN A 58 3.91 5.53 -23.53
CA ASN A 58 3.59 6.44 -24.62
C ASN A 58 2.40 5.87 -25.40
N THR A 59 1.28 6.59 -25.40
CA THR A 59 0.08 6.35 -26.22
C THR A 59 -0.70 5.04 -25.96
N GLU A 60 -2.01 5.10 -26.18
CA GLU A 60 -3.00 4.02 -26.00
C GLU A 60 -2.66 2.70 -26.74
N SER A 61 -1.72 2.73 -27.68
CA SER A 61 -1.34 1.60 -28.53
C SER A 61 -0.07 0.84 -28.11
N GLU A 62 0.75 1.38 -27.20
CA GLU A 62 2.01 0.72 -26.82
C GLU A 62 1.94 0.08 -25.43
N THR A 63 2.16 -1.24 -25.38
CA THR A 63 2.09 -2.01 -24.13
C THR A 63 3.36 -1.93 -23.28
N CYS A 64 4.40 -1.20 -23.70
CA CYS A 64 5.72 -1.21 -23.04
C CYS A 64 6.34 0.19 -23.09
N CYS A 65 6.97 0.67 -22.00
CA CYS A 65 7.63 1.97 -21.99
C CYS A 65 8.90 2.00 -22.87
N PRO A 66 9.36 3.19 -23.31
CA PRO A 66 10.58 3.34 -24.12
C PRO A 66 11.82 2.74 -23.48
N ASP A 67 11.98 2.89 -22.16
CA ASP A 67 13.16 2.41 -21.44
C ASP A 67 13.28 0.88 -21.48
N CYS A 68 12.16 0.17 -21.28
CA CYS A 68 12.15 -1.29 -21.35
C CYS A 68 12.35 -1.81 -22.78
N ARG A 69 12.00 -1.02 -23.81
CA ARG A 69 12.28 -1.37 -25.21
C ARG A 69 13.75 -1.21 -25.56
N GLN A 70 14.37 -0.12 -25.11
CA GLN A 70 15.77 0.18 -25.42
C GLN A 70 16.73 -0.67 -24.58
N ASN A 71 16.41 -0.89 -23.30
CA ASN A 71 17.22 -1.61 -22.34
C ASN A 71 16.36 -2.71 -21.68
N PRO A 72 16.31 -3.91 -22.27
CA PRO A 72 15.55 -5.02 -21.71
C PRO A 72 16.07 -5.34 -20.30
N GLN A 73 15.25 -5.08 -19.29
CA GLN A 73 15.59 -5.36 -17.90
C GLN A 73 15.71 -6.87 -17.67
N ILE A 74 16.65 -7.27 -16.81
CA ILE A 74 16.81 -8.67 -16.37
C ILE A 74 15.54 -9.12 -15.63
N MET A 75 14.98 -8.23 -14.80
CA MET A 75 13.71 -8.43 -14.10
C MET A 75 12.56 -7.96 -14.99
N ARG A 76 11.67 -8.88 -15.38
CA ARG A 76 10.57 -8.61 -16.33
C ARG A 76 9.18 -8.56 -15.71
N ARG A 77 9.08 -8.67 -14.38
CA ARG A 77 7.82 -8.69 -13.63
C ARG A 77 7.97 -7.91 -12.34
N ILE A 78 8.07 -6.58 -12.47
CA ILE A 78 8.06 -5.65 -11.34
C ILE A 78 6.64 -5.13 -11.18
N ALA A 79 6.18 -5.02 -9.94
CA ALA A 79 4.88 -4.45 -9.62
C ALA A 79 4.90 -3.72 -8.28
N ALA A 80 3.95 -2.79 -8.12
CA ALA A 80 3.68 -2.11 -6.87
C ALA A 80 2.16 -2.08 -6.62
N ALA A 81 1.77 -2.14 -5.35
CA ALA A 81 0.37 -1.95 -4.97
C ALA A 81 -0.05 -0.47 -5.06
N PHE A 82 0.85 0.45 -4.72
CA PHE A 82 0.56 1.88 -4.62
C PHE A 82 1.67 2.73 -5.21
N ASP A 83 1.31 3.93 -5.67
CA ASP A 83 2.28 5.00 -5.86
C ASP A 83 2.77 5.49 -4.50
N TYR A 84 4.02 5.94 -4.43
CA TYR A 84 4.68 6.25 -3.16
C TYR A 84 4.30 7.65 -2.62
N GLU A 85 3.01 7.86 -2.40
CA GLU A 85 2.42 9.12 -1.98
C GLU A 85 1.36 8.94 -0.89
N GLY A 86 0.88 10.05 -0.32
CA GLY A 86 -0.23 10.06 0.63
C GLY A 86 -0.12 9.03 1.78
N PRO A 87 -1.23 8.38 2.16
CA PRO A 87 -1.25 7.36 3.20
C PRO A 87 -0.38 6.14 2.91
N ALA A 88 -0.21 5.74 1.64
CA ALA A 88 0.67 4.64 1.26
C ALA A 88 2.13 4.93 1.62
N SER A 89 2.59 6.15 1.32
CA SER A 89 3.95 6.58 1.71
C SER A 89 4.13 6.55 3.24
N THR A 90 3.12 6.94 4.02
CA THR A 90 3.18 6.89 5.49
C THR A 90 3.20 5.47 6.01
N LEU A 91 2.36 4.58 5.48
CA LEU A 91 2.34 3.16 5.82
C LEU A 91 3.74 2.55 5.67
N ILE A 92 4.34 2.74 4.48
CA ILE A 92 5.64 2.15 4.17
C ILE A 92 6.77 2.79 4.99
N LYS A 93 6.74 4.11 5.25
CA LYS A 93 7.73 4.77 6.11
C LYS A 93 7.66 4.27 7.55
N GLN A 94 6.45 4.13 8.11
CA GLN A 94 6.27 3.63 9.47
C GLN A 94 6.66 2.16 9.61
N LEU A 95 6.38 1.36 8.58
CA LEU A 95 6.85 -0.03 8.50
C LEU A 95 8.38 -0.11 8.46
N LYS A 96 9.03 0.62 7.53
CA LYS A 96 10.48 0.54 7.31
C LYS A 96 11.31 1.15 8.44
N TYR A 97 10.84 2.27 9.00
CA TYR A 97 11.65 3.13 9.87
C TYR A 97 10.97 3.49 11.20
N GLY A 98 9.65 3.31 11.31
CA GLY A 98 8.89 3.65 12.51
C GLY A 98 8.93 2.58 13.60
N GLY A 99 9.56 1.43 13.35
CA GLY A 99 9.59 0.31 14.29
C GLY A 99 8.20 -0.32 14.48
N GLN A 100 7.34 -0.30 13.46
CA GLN A 100 5.96 -0.76 13.51
C GLN A 100 5.74 -2.00 12.62
N PRO A 101 6.29 -3.17 12.98
CA PRO A 101 6.23 -4.37 12.15
C PRO A 101 4.81 -4.93 12.00
N TYR A 102 3.89 -4.61 12.92
CA TYR A 102 2.49 -5.01 12.82
C TYR A 102 1.78 -4.43 11.57
N LEU A 103 2.35 -3.38 10.95
CA LEU A 103 1.87 -2.83 9.69
C LEU A 103 2.14 -3.74 8.48
N ALA A 104 3.02 -4.73 8.62
CA ALA A 104 3.43 -5.62 7.54
C ALA A 104 2.26 -6.47 7.02
N GLU A 105 1.34 -6.88 7.89
CA GLU A 105 0.17 -7.69 7.51
C GLU A 105 -0.73 -6.94 6.52
N GLY A 106 -1.12 -5.70 6.87
CA GLY A 106 -1.92 -4.86 5.99
C GLY A 106 -1.19 -4.51 4.68
N ALA A 107 0.09 -4.16 4.76
CA ALA A 107 0.90 -3.89 3.57
C ALA A 107 1.01 -5.12 2.64
N GLY A 108 1.21 -6.31 3.22
CA GLY A 108 1.27 -7.57 2.50
C GLY A 108 -0.06 -7.97 1.86
N ALA A 109 -1.18 -7.66 2.51
CA ALA A 109 -2.51 -7.87 1.93
C ALA A 109 -2.71 -7.06 0.65
N PHE A 110 -2.28 -5.81 0.61
CA PHE A 110 -2.32 -4.99 -0.62
C PHE A 110 -1.40 -5.50 -1.72
N LEU A 111 -0.18 -5.95 -1.38
CA LEU A 111 0.72 -6.58 -2.34
C LEU A 111 0.09 -7.86 -2.93
N THR A 112 -0.55 -8.67 -2.09
CA THR A 112 -1.24 -9.89 -2.50
C THR A 112 -2.45 -9.58 -3.39
N ALA A 113 -3.24 -8.57 -3.03
CA ALA A 113 -4.37 -8.13 -3.86
C ALA A 113 -3.90 -7.68 -5.25
N GLN A 114 -2.80 -6.94 -5.32
CA GLN A 114 -2.23 -6.54 -6.61
C GLN A 114 -1.66 -7.72 -7.40
N PHE A 115 -0.98 -8.65 -6.72
CA PHE A 115 -0.48 -9.88 -7.33
C PHE A 115 -1.62 -10.70 -7.99
N ILE A 116 -2.76 -10.82 -7.30
CA ILE A 116 -3.96 -11.48 -7.85
C ILE A 116 -4.50 -10.72 -9.06
N ARG A 117 -4.60 -9.39 -8.99
CA ARG A 117 -5.06 -8.54 -10.13
C ARG A 117 -4.17 -8.66 -11.35
N LEU A 118 -2.88 -8.92 -11.16
CA LEU A 118 -1.90 -9.11 -12.24
C LEU A 118 -1.97 -10.50 -12.86
N GLU A 119 -2.72 -11.44 -12.26
CA GLU A 119 -2.86 -12.83 -12.73
C GLU A 119 -1.51 -13.54 -12.87
N TRP A 120 -0.56 -13.22 -12.00
CA TRP A 120 0.75 -13.86 -12.02
C TRP A 120 0.67 -15.30 -11.48
N PRO A 121 1.52 -16.21 -12.00
CA PRO A 121 1.58 -17.57 -11.47
C PRO A 121 2.07 -17.54 -10.03
N MET A 122 1.50 -18.41 -9.19
CA MET A 122 1.95 -18.56 -7.80
C MET A 122 3.45 -18.84 -7.77
N PRO A 123 4.21 -18.13 -6.92
CA PRO A 123 5.65 -18.35 -6.81
C PRO A 123 5.91 -19.68 -6.11
N ASP A 124 6.95 -20.39 -6.55
CA ASP A 124 7.43 -21.60 -5.87
C ASP A 124 8.05 -21.26 -4.50
N TYR A 125 8.63 -20.06 -4.36
CA TYR A 125 9.29 -19.58 -3.15
C TYR A 125 9.12 -18.07 -2.98
N ILE A 126 9.01 -17.61 -1.73
CA ILE A 126 9.06 -16.20 -1.33
C ILE A 126 10.33 -16.03 -0.48
N ILE A 127 11.18 -15.07 -0.85
CA ILE A 127 12.49 -14.79 -0.21
C ILE A 127 12.40 -13.44 0.49
#